data_AF-A0A199V4N3-F1
#
_entry.id   AF-A0A199V4N3-F1
#
_cell.length_a   1.000
_cell.length_b   1.000
_cell.length_c   1.000
_cell.angle_alpha   90.00
_cell.angle_beta   90.00
_cell.angle_gamma   90.00
#
_symmetry.space_group_name_H-M   'P 1'
#
loop_
_entity.id
_entity.type
_entity.pdbx_description
1 polymer ?
#
loop_
_entity_poly.entity_id
_entity_poly.type
_entity_poly.pdbx_seq_one_letter_code
_entity_poly.pdbx_strand_id
1 'polypeptide(L)'
;VSCGEVSTDSSEGKTHKLDSDKSALCQKLPEIEKRKEVKEETEEEEERRVYEYTSGEDDDYVWPDGKRRRTREEWALYYKQIKESEGFDVDPSPDTFEFGLTALTNFEDESLIKCAKRAIEHFNEENNTSHEFVKIEKTTCIVAAGCSYNITFLAKDYKVDVEARAQTFQAKVWHGLCGEISVSFCRLKPVPS
;
A
#
# COMPACT_ATOMS: atom_id res chain seq x y z
N VAL A 1 15.49 -3.31 -86.50
CA VAL A 1 16.46 -2.21 -86.75
C VAL A 1 15.90 -0.95 -86.12
N SER A 2 16.65 -0.34 -85.17
CA SER A 2 16.54 1.04 -84.63
C SER A 2 15.27 1.38 -83.81
N CYS A 3 15.29 1.67 -82.50
CA CYS A 3 15.93 2.72 -81.65
C CYS A 3 15.15 4.05 -81.54
N GLY A 4 14.96 4.52 -80.29
CA GLY A 4 14.65 5.90 -79.81
C GLY A 4 13.37 6.01 -78.95
N GLU A 5 13.38 5.99 -77.60
CA GLU A 5 13.68 7.03 -76.57
C GLU A 5 12.60 8.16 -76.47
N VAL A 6 12.06 8.65 -75.33
CA VAL A 6 12.40 8.76 -73.88
C VAL A 6 11.05 9.10 -73.15
N SER A 7 10.70 8.67 -71.92
CA SER A 7 11.06 9.34 -70.65
C SER A 7 10.51 8.60 -69.40
N THR A 8 11.37 8.55 -68.39
CA THR A 8 11.32 8.16 -66.95
C THR A 8 10.33 9.00 -66.11
N ASP A 9 9.89 8.73 -64.87
CA ASP A 9 10.04 7.73 -63.79
C ASP A 9 9.03 8.15 -62.68
N SER A 10 8.54 7.24 -61.84
CA SER A 10 7.81 7.56 -60.59
C SER A 10 7.76 6.33 -59.67
N SER A 11 8.85 6.08 -58.94
CA SER A 11 8.81 5.23 -57.74
C SER A 11 9.61 5.84 -56.59
N GLU A 12 9.07 6.89 -55.97
CA GLU A 12 9.52 7.37 -54.65
C GLU A 12 8.34 7.36 -53.68
N GLY A 13 8.39 6.47 -52.69
CA GLY A 13 7.33 6.41 -51.68
C GLY A 13 7.41 5.28 -50.65
N LYS A 14 8.48 4.49 -50.58
CA LYS A 14 8.54 3.36 -49.65
C LYS A 14 9.86 3.14 -48.90
N THR A 15 10.80 4.08 -48.99
CA THR A 15 12.13 3.98 -48.35
C THR A 15 12.39 5.04 -47.28
N HIS A 16 11.39 5.86 -46.91
CA HIS A 16 11.53 6.87 -45.84
C HIS A 16 10.86 6.50 -44.51
N LYS A 17 10.04 5.43 -44.48
CA LYS A 17 9.29 5.07 -43.26
C LYS A 17 10.00 4.02 -42.39
N LEU A 18 10.93 3.24 -42.93
CA LEU A 18 11.62 2.18 -42.17
C LEU A 18 12.90 2.67 -41.46
N ASP A 19 13.55 3.72 -41.97
CA ASP A 19 14.77 4.29 -41.36
C ASP A 19 14.48 5.28 -40.23
N SER A 20 13.31 5.94 -40.27
CA SER A 20 12.78 6.79 -39.19
C SER A 20 12.58 6.01 -37.89
N ASP A 21 12.09 4.77 -37.96
CA ASP A 21 11.74 3.99 -36.78
C ASP A 21 12.96 3.33 -36.13
N LYS A 22 14.03 3.07 -36.90
CA LYS A 22 15.30 2.57 -36.35
C LYS A 22 16.12 3.66 -35.67
N SER A 23 16.13 4.89 -36.19
CA SER A 23 16.85 6.00 -35.54
C SER A 23 16.17 6.42 -34.23
N ALA A 24 14.84 6.34 -34.16
CA ALA A 24 14.08 6.62 -32.95
C ALA A 24 14.28 5.54 -31.86
N LEU A 25 14.44 4.27 -32.21
CA LEU A 25 14.74 3.20 -31.25
C LEU A 25 16.18 3.32 -30.70
N CYS A 26 17.15 3.61 -31.57
CA CYS A 26 18.57 3.73 -31.21
C CYS A 26 18.85 4.95 -30.29
N GLN A 27 18.07 6.01 -30.42
CA GLN A 27 18.13 7.17 -29.50
C GLN A 27 17.43 6.93 -28.17
N LYS A 28 16.46 5.98 -28.10
CA LYS A 28 15.68 5.68 -26.89
C LYS A 28 16.30 4.60 -25.99
N LEU A 29 17.09 3.69 -26.54
CA LEU A 29 17.88 2.71 -25.76
C LEU A 29 18.75 3.37 -24.67
N PRO A 30 19.59 4.38 -24.98
CA PRO A 30 20.42 5.02 -23.96
C PRO A 30 19.60 5.85 -22.94
N GLU A 31 18.41 6.33 -23.30
CA GLU A 31 17.53 7.01 -22.33
C GLU A 31 16.82 6.02 -21.39
N ILE A 32 16.45 4.84 -21.88
CA ILE A 32 15.82 3.78 -21.07
C ILE A 32 16.83 3.17 -20.09
N GLU A 33 18.07 2.94 -20.53
CA GLU A 33 19.15 2.47 -19.64
C GLU A 33 19.47 3.51 -18.56
N LYS A 34 19.63 4.79 -18.93
CA LYS A 34 19.78 5.87 -17.94
C LYS A 34 18.62 5.95 -16.96
N ARG A 35 17.38 5.73 -17.42
CA ARG A 35 16.20 5.77 -16.54
C ARG A 35 16.11 4.55 -15.63
N LYS A 36 16.74 3.43 -15.99
CA LYS A 36 16.88 2.24 -15.14
C LYS A 36 18.00 2.42 -14.13
N GLU A 37 19.17 2.89 -14.57
CA GLU A 37 20.31 3.23 -13.69
C GLU A 37 19.91 4.26 -12.64
N VAL A 38 19.24 5.36 -13.04
CA VAL A 38 18.74 6.35 -12.07
C VAL A 38 17.72 5.76 -11.10
N LYS A 39 16.89 4.80 -11.55
CA LYS A 39 15.87 4.17 -10.70
C LYS A 39 16.51 3.20 -9.71
N GLU A 40 17.48 2.42 -10.17
CA GLU A 40 18.26 1.46 -9.37
C GLU A 40 19.18 2.20 -8.39
N GLU A 41 19.80 3.31 -8.80
CA GLU A 41 20.55 4.22 -7.92
C GLU A 41 19.66 4.90 -6.88
N THR A 42 18.42 5.32 -7.23
CA THR A 42 17.47 5.82 -6.21
C THR A 42 16.97 4.74 -5.29
N GLU A 43 16.74 3.51 -5.76
CA GLU A 43 16.32 2.39 -4.93
C GLU A 43 17.47 1.94 -4.01
N GLU A 44 18.71 1.91 -4.51
CA GLU A 44 19.92 1.67 -3.71
C GLU A 44 20.22 2.82 -2.74
N GLU A 45 20.01 4.09 -3.12
CA GLU A 45 20.13 5.24 -2.21
C GLU A 45 19.03 5.27 -1.16
N GLU A 46 17.80 4.88 -1.49
CA GLU A 46 16.71 4.73 -0.53
C GLU A 46 16.99 3.54 0.41
N GLU A 47 17.54 2.43 -0.10
CA GLU A 47 18.03 1.29 0.69
C GLU A 47 19.33 1.61 1.48
N ARG A 48 20.12 2.62 1.07
CA ARG A 48 21.26 3.15 1.85
C ARG A 48 20.87 4.25 2.84
N ARG A 49 19.81 5.02 2.56
CA ARG A 49 19.21 6.01 3.48
C ARG A 49 18.34 5.38 4.55
N VAL A 50 18.09 4.09 4.44
CA VAL A 50 17.74 3.14 5.49
C VAL A 50 18.91 3.13 6.53
N TYR A 51 18.91 4.21 7.32
CA TYR A 51 19.42 4.38 8.69
C TYR A 51 20.91 4.11 8.97
N GLU A 52 21.74 5.09 8.64
CA GLU A 52 22.95 5.39 9.41
C GLU A 52 22.65 6.52 10.43
N TYR A 53 21.77 6.23 11.41
CA TYR A 53 21.71 7.02 12.65
C TYR A 53 22.71 6.38 13.61
N THR A 54 23.97 6.80 13.52
CA THR A 54 25.06 6.35 14.38
C THR A 54 25.22 7.32 15.55
N SER A 55 24.43 7.08 16.60
CA SER A 55 24.91 7.29 17.96
C SER A 55 24.40 6.13 18.79
N GLY A 56 25.26 5.14 19.06
CA GLY A 56 24.93 4.04 19.97
C GLY A 56 24.68 4.48 21.42
N GLU A 57 24.66 5.79 21.70
CA GLU A 57 24.37 6.40 22.99
C GLU A 57 22.88 6.74 23.18
N ASP A 58 22.04 6.68 22.13
CA ASP A 58 20.60 6.96 22.22
C ASP A 58 19.72 5.68 22.27
N ASP A 59 20.29 4.50 21.98
CA ASP A 59 19.55 3.24 21.90
C ASP A 59 19.21 2.64 23.29
N ASP A 60 19.91 3.07 24.35
CA ASP A 60 19.67 2.66 25.73
C ASP A 60 18.87 3.69 26.55
N TYR A 61 18.45 4.79 25.92
CA TYR A 61 17.67 5.81 26.59
C TYR A 61 16.28 5.27 26.99
N VAL A 62 15.96 5.38 28.29
CA VAL A 62 14.65 5.05 28.87
C VAL A 62 13.96 6.34 29.30
N TRP A 63 12.78 6.60 28.75
CA TRP A 63 11.93 7.73 29.12
C TRP A 63 11.51 7.66 30.59
N PRO A 64 11.18 8.81 31.23
CA PRO A 64 10.71 8.83 32.61
C PRO A 64 9.50 7.95 32.91
N ASP A 65 8.71 7.60 31.89
CA ASP A 65 7.56 6.69 31.99
C ASP A 65 7.95 5.19 31.88
N GLY A 66 9.25 4.90 31.81
CA GLY A 66 9.80 3.54 31.71
C GLY A 66 9.85 2.98 30.30
N LYS A 67 9.39 3.72 29.27
CA LYS A 67 9.42 3.25 27.89
C LYS A 67 10.79 3.49 27.25
N ARG A 68 11.15 2.65 26.29
CA ARG A 68 12.41 2.75 25.54
C ARG A 68 12.19 2.80 24.03
N ARG A 69 13.27 2.98 23.29
CA ARG A 69 13.30 2.71 21.84
C ARG A 69 13.16 1.21 21.56
N ARG A 70 12.67 0.85 20.37
CA ARG A 70 12.72 -0.55 19.92
C ARG A 70 14.15 -0.97 19.64
N THR A 71 14.51 -2.20 20.00
CA THR A 71 15.80 -2.77 19.59
C THR A 71 15.81 -3.02 18.09
N ARG A 72 16.99 -3.26 17.51
CA ARG A 72 17.14 -3.61 16.10
C ARG A 72 16.35 -4.87 15.73
N GLU A 73 16.34 -5.88 16.60
CA GLU A 73 15.60 -7.13 16.40
C GLU A 73 14.09 -6.89 16.42
N GLU A 74 13.60 -6.04 17.34
CA GLU A 74 12.19 -5.67 17.43
C GLU A 74 11.75 -4.88 16.19
N TRP A 75 12.58 -3.97 15.69
CA TRP A 75 12.33 -3.28 14.41
C TRP A 75 12.28 -4.26 13.24
N ALA A 76 13.21 -5.22 13.17
CA ALA A 76 13.22 -6.22 12.11
C ALA A 76 11.94 -7.08 12.13
N LEU A 77 11.49 -7.50 13.32
CA LEU A 77 10.22 -8.23 13.48
C LEU A 77 9.02 -7.36 13.08
N TYR A 78 8.99 -6.11 13.52
CA TYR A 78 7.95 -5.14 13.20
C TYR A 78 7.80 -4.94 11.68
N TYR A 79 8.89 -4.68 10.97
CA TYR A 79 8.86 -4.50 9.51
C TYR A 79 8.46 -5.78 8.79
N LYS A 80 8.91 -6.94 9.28
CA LYS A 80 8.48 -8.25 8.76
C LYS A 80 6.95 -8.40 8.88
N GLN A 81 6.38 -8.12 10.03
CA GLN A 81 4.93 -8.19 10.27
C GLN A 81 4.13 -7.25 9.35
N ILE A 82 4.59 -6.01 9.18
CA ILE A 82 3.98 -5.06 8.25
C ILE A 82 4.00 -5.59 6.81
N LYS A 83 5.16 -6.10 6.37
CA LYS A 83 5.32 -6.59 5.01
C LYS A 83 4.44 -7.82 4.74
N GLU A 84 4.42 -8.78 5.67
CA GLU A 84 3.67 -10.03 5.52
C GLU A 84 2.16 -9.84 5.62
N SER A 85 1.69 -8.88 6.43
CA SER A 85 0.26 -8.64 6.68
C SER A 85 -0.33 -7.43 5.96
N GLU A 86 0.46 -6.73 5.15
CA GLU A 86 0.14 -5.40 4.61
C GLU A 86 -0.20 -4.35 5.70
N GLY A 87 0.26 -4.59 6.94
CA GLY A 87 0.03 -3.77 8.13
C GLY A 87 -1.24 -4.11 8.93
N PHE A 88 -2.01 -5.14 8.57
CA PHE A 88 -3.21 -5.52 9.32
C PHE A 88 -2.91 -6.29 10.62
N ASP A 89 -1.80 -7.03 10.64
CA ASP A 89 -1.41 -7.90 11.75
C ASP A 89 0.00 -7.49 12.20
N VAL A 90 0.04 -6.64 13.24
CA VAL A 90 1.26 -6.21 13.93
C VAL A 90 1.06 -6.47 15.42
N ASP A 91 2.09 -6.96 16.11
CA ASP A 91 1.99 -7.21 17.54
C ASP A 91 2.13 -5.91 18.35
N PRO A 92 1.39 -5.78 19.47
CA PRO A 92 1.56 -4.65 20.37
C PRO A 92 2.96 -4.66 20.99
N SER A 93 3.55 -3.47 21.15
CA SER A 93 4.88 -3.28 21.71
C SER A 93 4.81 -2.32 22.91
N PRO A 94 4.29 -2.79 24.06
CA PRO A 94 3.83 -1.93 25.17
C PRO A 94 4.94 -1.16 25.88
N ASP A 95 6.18 -1.65 25.82
CA ASP A 95 7.33 -1.06 26.52
C ASP A 95 8.13 -0.08 25.65
N THR A 96 7.60 0.25 24.47
CA THR A 96 8.28 1.09 23.49
C THR A 96 7.56 2.41 23.28
N PHE A 97 8.34 3.48 23.11
CA PHE A 97 7.83 4.81 22.76
C PHE A 97 8.23 5.14 21.33
N GLU A 98 7.59 4.47 20.37
CA GLU A 98 7.83 4.65 18.94
C GLU A 98 6.56 5.07 18.22
N PHE A 99 6.68 6.10 17.38
CA PHE A 99 5.60 6.52 16.49
C PHE A 99 5.64 5.65 15.23
N GLY A 100 4.65 4.77 15.10
CA GLY A 100 4.48 3.92 13.93
C GLY A 100 3.11 3.27 13.93
N LEU A 101 2.88 2.40 12.96
CA LEU A 101 1.68 1.57 12.91
C LEU A 101 1.64 0.68 14.15
N THR A 102 0.64 0.85 15.00
CA THR A 102 0.57 0.25 16.34
C THR A 102 -0.72 -0.53 16.50
N ALA A 103 -0.65 -1.72 17.08
CA ALA A 103 -1.84 -2.50 17.40
C ALA A 103 -2.67 -1.80 18.48
N LEU A 104 -3.97 -1.64 18.23
CA LEU A 104 -4.91 -1.16 19.23
C LEU A 104 -5.52 -2.34 19.98
N THR A 105 -5.79 -2.15 21.27
CA THR A 105 -6.39 -3.17 22.14
C THR A 105 -7.81 -2.81 22.58
N ASN A 106 -8.20 -1.52 22.49
CA ASN A 106 -9.56 -1.08 22.77
C ASN A 106 -10.41 -1.11 21.49
N PHE A 107 -11.14 -2.21 21.30
CA PHE A 107 -12.02 -2.40 20.14
C PHE A 107 -13.42 -1.80 20.30
N GLU A 108 -13.75 -1.32 21.51
CA GLU A 108 -15.03 -0.69 21.83
C GLU A 108 -15.00 0.84 21.60
N ASP A 109 -13.90 1.36 21.06
CA ASP A 109 -13.81 2.77 20.69
C ASP A 109 -14.87 3.14 19.63
N GLU A 110 -15.70 4.13 19.95
CA GLU A 110 -16.82 4.51 19.09
C GLU A 110 -16.37 4.99 17.71
N SER A 111 -15.24 5.68 17.62
CA SER A 111 -14.71 6.20 16.36
C SER A 111 -14.24 5.05 15.48
N LEU A 112 -13.58 4.07 16.08
CA LEU A 112 -13.14 2.86 15.39
C LEU A 112 -14.33 2.01 14.90
N ILE A 113 -15.37 1.83 15.72
CA ILE A 113 -16.60 1.14 15.31
C ILE A 113 -17.29 1.89 14.16
N LYS A 114 -17.37 3.23 14.22
CA LYS A 114 -17.92 4.05 13.12
C LYS A 114 -17.13 3.85 11.82
N CYS A 115 -15.79 3.81 11.89
CA CYS A 115 -14.93 3.51 10.75
C CYS A 115 -15.21 2.12 10.15
N ALA A 116 -15.34 1.08 10.99
CA ALA A 116 -15.65 -0.27 10.52
C ALA A 116 -17.03 -0.39 9.87
N LYS A 117 -18.05 0.26 10.44
CA LYS A 117 -19.39 0.35 9.86
C LYS A 117 -19.38 1.06 8.51
N ARG A 118 -18.70 2.21 8.40
CA ARG A 118 -18.59 2.92 7.14
C ARG A 118 -17.84 2.11 6.08
N ALA A 119 -16.83 1.34 6.47
CA ALA A 119 -16.10 0.45 5.57
C ALA A 119 -16.99 -0.66 4.98
N ILE A 120 -17.83 -1.30 5.79
CA ILE A 120 -18.72 -2.34 5.29
C ILE A 120 -19.86 -1.76 4.43
N GLU A 121 -20.37 -0.57 4.77
CA GLU A 121 -21.31 0.16 3.92
C GLU A 121 -20.71 0.44 2.54
N HIS A 122 -19.47 0.93 2.49
CA HIS A 122 -18.75 1.16 1.25
C HIS A 122 -18.58 -0.12 0.41
N PHE A 123 -18.23 -1.25 1.04
CA PHE A 123 -18.18 -2.55 0.35
C PHE A 123 -19.55 -2.96 -0.20
N ASN A 124 -20.61 -2.79 0.59
CA ASN A 124 -21.97 -3.12 0.18
C ASN A 124 -22.43 -2.28 -1.01
N GLU A 125 -22.11 -0.99 -1.03
CA GLU A 125 -22.40 -0.06 -2.14
C GLU A 125 -21.70 -0.51 -3.44
N GLU A 126 -20.42 -0.88 -3.36
CA GLU A 126 -19.63 -1.29 -4.53
C GLU A 126 -20.02 -2.67 -5.09
N ASN A 127 -20.49 -3.58 -4.22
CA ASN A 127 -20.73 -4.98 -4.57
C ASN A 127 -22.22 -5.36 -4.59
N ASN A 128 -23.12 -4.40 -4.32
CA ASN A 128 -24.56 -4.62 -4.20
C ASN A 128 -24.92 -5.73 -3.18
N THR A 129 -24.23 -5.74 -2.03
CA THR A 129 -24.44 -6.69 -0.93
C THR A 129 -25.10 -6.01 0.28
N SER A 130 -25.21 -6.71 1.42
CA SER A 130 -25.85 -6.21 2.64
C SER A 130 -25.25 -6.84 3.89
N HIS A 131 -23.93 -6.77 3.99
CA HIS A 131 -23.23 -7.21 5.18
C HIS A 131 -23.45 -6.20 6.31
N GLU A 132 -23.79 -6.69 7.50
CA GLU A 132 -23.86 -5.89 8.71
C GLU A 132 -22.65 -6.19 9.61
N PHE A 133 -22.05 -5.12 10.13
CA PHE A 133 -20.93 -5.19 11.06
C PHE A 133 -21.31 -5.95 12.34
N VAL A 134 -20.42 -6.85 12.78
CA VAL A 134 -20.57 -7.63 14.03
C VAL A 134 -19.61 -7.12 15.10
N LYS A 135 -18.30 -7.22 14.84
CA LYS A 135 -17.25 -6.82 15.80
C LYS A 135 -15.92 -6.63 15.09
N ILE A 136 -15.02 -5.87 15.72
CA ILE A 136 -13.62 -5.78 15.32
C ILE A 136 -12.87 -6.98 15.92
N GLU A 137 -11.99 -7.60 15.12
CA GLU A 137 -11.12 -8.67 15.57
C GLU A 137 -9.71 -8.14 15.86
N LYS A 138 -9.21 -7.27 14.97
CA LYS A 138 -7.89 -6.65 15.08
C LYS A 138 -7.90 -5.27 14.46
N THR A 139 -7.02 -4.41 14.94
CA THR A 139 -6.81 -3.09 14.35
C THR A 139 -5.38 -2.65 14.60
N THR A 140 -4.80 -2.05 13.58
CA THR A 140 -3.60 -1.23 13.73
C THR A 140 -3.91 0.22 13.35
N CYS A 141 -3.20 1.15 13.97
CA CYS A 141 -3.38 2.58 13.77
C CYS A 141 -2.03 3.27 13.64
N ILE A 142 -1.94 4.24 12.73
CA ILE A 142 -0.88 5.24 12.76
C ILE A 142 -1.51 6.62 12.92
N VAL A 143 -0.97 7.39 13.86
CA VAL A 143 -1.39 8.77 14.12
C VAL A 143 -0.66 9.69 13.14
N ALA A 144 -1.43 10.54 12.46
CA ALA A 144 -0.95 11.58 11.54
C ALA A 144 -1.80 12.85 11.74
N ALA A 145 -2.27 13.49 10.66
CA ALA A 145 -3.30 14.54 10.72
C ALA A 145 -4.72 13.94 10.93
N GLY A 146 -4.85 13.06 11.91
CA GLY A 146 -5.96 12.13 12.08
C GLY A 146 -5.43 10.73 12.41
N CYS A 147 -6.26 9.70 12.22
CA CYS A 147 -5.90 8.31 12.44
C CYS A 147 -6.09 7.50 11.15
N SER A 148 -5.04 6.83 10.69
CA SER A 148 -5.13 5.85 9.62
C SER A 148 -5.21 4.46 10.23
N TYR A 149 -6.35 3.80 10.05
CA TYR A 149 -6.63 2.47 10.59
C TYR A 149 -6.53 1.40 9.51
N ASN A 150 -5.90 0.27 9.85
CA ASN A 150 -6.10 -1.00 9.17
C ASN A 150 -6.97 -1.87 10.08
N ILE A 151 -8.21 -2.10 9.68
CA ILE A 151 -9.23 -2.76 10.51
C ILE A 151 -9.51 -4.14 9.95
N THR A 152 -9.39 -5.17 10.80
CA THR A 152 -9.93 -6.52 10.52
C THR A 152 -11.17 -6.73 11.38
N PHE A 153 -12.31 -7.02 10.75
CA PHE A 153 -13.60 -7.12 11.44
C PHE A 153 -14.48 -8.22 10.86
N LEU A 154 -15.47 -8.67 11.64
CA LEU A 154 -16.49 -9.60 11.20
C LEU A 154 -17.74 -8.86 10.73
N ALA A 155 -18.34 -9.34 9.65
CA ALA A 155 -19.66 -8.94 9.19
C ALA A 155 -20.49 -10.15 8.75
N LYS A 156 -21.82 -10.03 8.80
CA LYS A 156 -22.77 -11.08 8.40
C LYS A 156 -23.67 -10.59 7.29
N ASP A 157 -23.91 -11.42 6.27
CA ASP A 157 -24.91 -11.13 5.25
C ASP A 157 -26.27 -11.69 5.68
N TYR A 158 -27.21 -10.80 5.97
CA TYR A 158 -28.55 -11.20 6.39
C TYR A 158 -29.54 -11.40 5.24
N LYS A 159 -29.16 -11.10 3.98
CA LYS A 159 -30.05 -11.33 2.82
C LYS A 159 -29.99 -12.77 2.30
N VAL A 160 -28.89 -13.47 2.52
CA VAL A 160 -28.66 -14.81 1.94
C VAL A 160 -29.16 -15.91 2.87
N ASP A 161 -28.95 -15.77 4.18
CA ASP A 161 -29.42 -16.73 5.19
C ASP A 161 -29.35 -16.11 6.61
N VAL A 162 -30.35 -16.38 7.46
CA VAL A 162 -30.31 -16.00 8.88
C VAL A 162 -29.21 -16.78 9.63
N GLU A 163 -28.81 -17.93 9.10
CA GLU A 163 -27.73 -18.78 9.61
C GLU A 163 -26.37 -18.52 8.92
N ALA A 164 -26.28 -17.50 8.07
CA ALA A 164 -25.05 -17.15 7.37
C ALA A 164 -23.89 -16.96 8.37
N ARG A 165 -22.79 -17.69 8.13
CA ARG A 165 -21.57 -17.55 8.91
C ARG A 165 -21.00 -16.16 8.70
N ALA A 166 -20.53 -15.56 9.79
CA ALA A 166 -19.81 -14.29 9.71
C ALA A 166 -18.56 -14.46 8.84
N GLN A 167 -18.30 -13.48 8.00
CA GLN A 167 -17.11 -13.39 7.17
C GLN A 167 -16.18 -12.33 7.74
N THR A 168 -14.88 -12.54 7.60
CA THR A 168 -13.85 -11.58 8.01
C THR A 168 -13.54 -10.64 6.85
N PHE A 169 -13.54 -9.35 7.14
CA PHE A 169 -13.20 -8.26 6.24
C PHE A 169 -11.94 -7.54 6.72
N GLN A 170 -11.25 -6.94 5.78
CA GLN A 170 -10.10 -6.06 5.98
C GLN A 170 -10.38 -4.73 5.29
N ALA A 171 -10.19 -3.62 6.00
CA ALA A 171 -10.39 -2.27 5.48
C ALA A 171 -9.26 -1.32 5.88
N LYS A 172 -8.93 -0.40 4.98
CA LYS A 172 -8.09 0.77 5.28
C LYS A 172 -8.97 2.00 5.33
N VAL A 173 -8.95 2.68 6.47
CA VAL A 173 -9.84 3.82 6.74
C VAL A 173 -9.03 4.95 7.36
N TRP A 174 -9.19 6.15 6.84
CA TRP A 174 -8.67 7.38 7.45
C TRP A 174 -9.79 8.11 8.18
N HIS A 175 -9.52 8.49 9.43
CA HIS A 175 -10.39 9.29 10.29
C HIS A 175 -9.73 10.65 10.55
N GLY A 176 -10.30 11.70 9.98
CA GLY A 176 -9.80 13.07 10.10
C GLY A 176 -10.09 13.71 11.45
N LEU A 177 -9.37 14.79 11.78
CA LEU A 177 -9.51 15.51 13.05
C LEU A 177 -10.89 16.15 13.24
N CYS A 178 -11.60 16.45 12.15
CA CYS A 178 -12.95 17.01 12.19
C CYS A 178 -14.04 15.92 12.09
N GLY A 179 -13.66 14.64 12.19
CA GLY A 179 -14.58 13.50 12.11
C GLY A 179 -14.87 13.02 10.69
N GLU A 180 -14.13 13.49 9.67
CA GLU A 180 -14.26 12.94 8.32
C GLU A 180 -13.82 11.47 8.29
N ILE A 181 -14.57 10.61 7.62
CA ILE A 181 -14.20 9.20 7.44
C ILE A 181 -14.04 8.94 5.95
N SER A 182 -12.82 8.58 5.53
CA SER A 182 -12.50 8.17 4.17
C SER A 182 -12.11 6.70 4.16
N VAL A 183 -12.86 5.88 3.43
CA VAL A 183 -12.53 4.47 3.23
C VAL A 183 -11.69 4.36 1.96
N SER A 184 -10.46 3.85 2.08
CA SER A 184 -9.59 3.62 0.93
C SER A 184 -9.96 2.33 0.20
N PHE A 185 -10.26 1.28 0.96
CA PHE A 185 -10.89 0.05 0.46
C PHE A 185 -11.48 -0.75 1.61
N CYS A 186 -12.39 -1.66 1.27
CA CYS A 186 -12.82 -2.76 2.11
C CYS A 186 -12.89 -4.04 1.27
N ARG A 187 -12.40 -5.17 1.80
CA ARG A 187 -12.37 -6.46 1.09
C ARG A 187 -12.60 -7.61 2.04
N LEU A 188 -13.02 -8.76 1.52
CA LEU A 188 -12.93 -10.02 2.26
C LEU A 188 -11.46 -10.31 2.59
N LYS A 189 -11.20 -10.82 3.79
CA LYS A 189 -9.85 -11.22 4.19
C LYS A 189 -9.37 -12.34 3.25
N PRO A 190 -8.19 -12.20 2.60
CA PRO A 190 -7.63 -13.24 1.76
C PRO A 190 -7.41 -14.53 2.56
N VAL A 191 -7.70 -15.68 1.95
CA VAL A 191 -7.31 -16.97 2.50
C VAL A 191 -5.79 -17.10 2.31
N PRO A 192 -5.01 -17.46 3.36
CA PRO A 192 -3.59 -17.72 3.18
C PRO A 192 -3.40 -18.84 2.16
N SER A 193 -2.70 -18.53 1.08
CA SER A 193 -2.36 -19.44 -0.02
C SER A 193 -1.27 -20.42 0.36
#